data_AF-A0A329B2I4-F1
#
_entry.id   AF-A0A329B2I4-F1
#
_cell.length_a   1.000
_cell.length_b   1.000
_cell.length_c   1.000
_cell.angle_alpha   90.00
_cell.angle_beta   90.00
_cell.angle_gamma   90.00
#
_symmetry.space_group_name_H-M   'P 1'
#
loop_
_entity.id
_entity.type
_entity.pdbx_description
1 polymer ?
#
loop_
_entity_poly.entity_id
_entity_poly.type
_entity_poly.pdbx_seq_one_letter_code
_entity_poly.pdbx_strand_id
1 'polypeptide(L)'
;MANHFALRLTRDGLAEMSCIAGVGGNVPTLLRIARSGRTILALDGCPLHCVSGCLSQAGVSADRHLTLSDFGVVKRKHHDFDPAEADRLYPRLVDEAVALTAAPPPGTTGDD
;
A
#
# COMPACT_ATOMS: atom_id res chain seq x y z
N MET A 1 4.34 2.26 -11.15
CA MET A 1 3.68 0.95 -10.97
C MET A 1 2.89 0.81 -9.66
N ALA A 2 3.39 1.22 -8.47
CA ALA A 2 2.62 1.07 -7.22
C ALA A 2 1.17 1.62 -7.28
N ASN A 3 0.98 2.84 -7.79
CA ASN A 3 -0.36 3.41 -8.03
C ASN A 3 -1.22 2.57 -8.99
N HIS A 4 -0.62 1.98 -10.03
CA HIS A 4 -1.33 1.11 -10.96
C HIS A 4 -1.88 -0.12 -10.25
N PHE A 5 -1.08 -0.77 -9.39
CA PHE A 5 -1.55 -1.91 -8.60
C PHE A 5 -2.65 -1.53 -7.61
N ALA A 6 -2.51 -0.41 -6.89
CA ALA A 6 -3.53 0.06 -5.95
C ALA A 6 -4.89 0.29 -6.64
N LEU A 7 -4.87 0.95 -7.81
CA LEU A 7 -6.08 1.16 -8.61
C LEU A 7 -6.65 -0.16 -9.17
N ARG A 8 -5.79 -1.10 -9.59
CA ARG A 8 -6.25 -2.39 -10.11
C ARG A 8 -6.90 -3.23 -9.00
N LEU A 9 -6.28 -3.34 -7.83
CA LEU A 9 -6.89 -3.97 -6.64
C LEU A 9 -8.24 -3.33 -6.29
N THR A 10 -8.38 -2.01 -6.45
CA THR A 10 -9.65 -1.31 -6.24
C THR A 10 -10.72 -1.72 -7.24
N ARG A 11 -10.37 -1.78 -8.53
CA ARG A 11 -11.29 -2.19 -9.60
C ARG A 11 -11.73 -3.64 -9.47
N ASP A 12 -10.82 -4.48 -9.00
CA ASP A 12 -11.07 -5.90 -8.79
C ASP A 12 -11.79 -6.18 -7.46
N GLY A 13 -12.08 -5.14 -6.66
CA GLY A 13 -12.84 -5.24 -5.41
C GLY A 13 -12.07 -5.87 -4.24
N LEU A 14 -10.75 -6.01 -4.37
CA LEU A 14 -9.89 -6.69 -3.39
C LEU A 14 -9.37 -5.75 -2.29
N ALA A 15 -9.28 -4.46 -2.58
CA ALA A 15 -8.90 -3.41 -1.64
C ALA A 15 -9.51 -2.07 -2.08
N GLU A 16 -9.35 -1.02 -1.28
CA GLU A 16 -9.71 0.35 -1.69
C GLU A 16 -8.45 1.22 -1.69
N MET A 17 -8.17 1.88 -2.81
CA MET A 17 -7.02 2.79 -2.91
C MET A 17 -7.26 4.03 -2.05
N SER A 18 -6.28 4.35 -1.21
CA SER A 18 -6.21 5.62 -0.46
C SER A 18 -4.94 6.38 -0.84
N CYS A 19 -5.08 7.69 -1.07
CA CYS A 19 -3.99 8.50 -1.60
C CYS A 19 -2.94 8.82 -0.52
N ILE A 20 -1.74 8.25 -0.66
CA ILE A 20 -0.65 8.51 0.28
C ILE A 20 -0.14 9.97 0.26
N ALA A 21 -0.22 10.64 -0.90
CA ALA A 21 0.16 12.05 -0.98
C ALA A 21 -0.76 12.93 -0.13
N GLY A 22 -2.05 12.55 0.01
CA GLY A 22 -2.97 13.21 0.92
C GLY A 22 -2.60 13.01 2.39
N VAL A 23 -2.14 11.81 2.77
CA VAL A 23 -1.63 11.54 4.13
C VAL A 23 -0.36 12.35 4.40
N GLY A 24 0.63 12.29 3.51
CA GLY A 24 1.88 13.06 3.65
C GLY A 24 1.68 14.57 3.62
N GLY A 25 0.64 15.05 2.93
CA GLY A 25 0.22 16.46 2.91
C GLY A 25 -0.70 16.86 4.08
N ASN A 26 -0.92 15.98 5.06
CA ASN A 26 -1.79 16.21 6.21
C ASN A 26 -3.25 16.57 5.86
N VAL A 27 -3.78 16.04 4.76
CA VAL A 27 -5.18 16.24 4.36
C VAL A 27 -6.10 15.57 5.40
N PRO A 28 -6.98 16.32 6.11
CA PRO A 28 -7.70 15.80 7.26
C PRO A 28 -8.52 14.54 6.97
N THR A 29 -9.17 14.48 5.82
CA THR A 29 -9.97 13.31 5.42
C THR A 29 -9.13 12.05 5.23
N LEU A 30 -7.91 12.19 4.71
CA LEU A 30 -7.04 11.06 4.40
C LEU A 30 -6.32 10.58 5.66
N LEU A 31 -5.95 11.50 6.56
CA LEU A 31 -5.45 11.16 7.89
C LEU A 31 -6.49 10.37 8.70
N ARG A 32 -7.77 10.80 8.69
CA ARG A 32 -8.85 10.08 9.37
C ARG A 32 -9.05 8.68 8.80
N ILE A 33 -8.96 8.50 7.48
CA ILE A 33 -9.04 7.17 6.87
C ILE A 33 -7.84 6.32 7.28
N ALA A 34 -6.61 6.84 7.19
CA ALA A 34 -5.41 6.10 7.57
C ALA A 34 -5.41 5.69 9.05
N ARG A 35 -5.99 6.51 9.94
CA ARG A 35 -6.10 6.24 11.38
C ARG A 35 -7.36 5.50 11.80
N SER A 36 -8.17 5.05 10.85
CA SER A 36 -9.48 4.44 11.15
C SER A 36 -9.42 3.04 11.75
N GLY A 37 -8.23 2.43 11.81
CA GLY A 37 -8.05 1.03 12.23
C GLY A 37 -8.42 0.02 11.14
N ARG A 38 -8.73 0.46 9.91
CA ARG A 38 -8.84 -0.43 8.74
C ARG A 38 -7.49 -1.06 8.45
N THR A 39 -7.50 -2.30 7.99
CA THR A 39 -6.31 -2.98 7.46
C THR A 39 -5.68 -2.18 6.33
N ILE A 40 -4.36 -2.01 6.37
CA ILE A 40 -3.58 -1.24 5.41
C ILE A 40 -2.55 -2.13 4.72
N LEU A 41 -2.67 -2.21 3.39
CA LEU A 41 -1.62 -2.68 2.49
C LEU A 41 -0.86 -1.48 1.93
N ALA A 42 0.36 -1.24 2.41
CA ALA A 42 1.24 -0.19 1.92
C ALA A 42 2.05 -0.68 0.72
N LEU A 43 2.01 0.07 -0.39
CA LEU A 43 2.74 -0.24 -1.62
C LEU A 43 3.79 0.84 -1.93
N ASP A 44 5.06 0.52 -1.71
CA ASP A 44 6.17 1.39 -2.09
C ASP A 44 6.79 0.96 -3.42
N GLY A 45 7.09 1.92 -4.29
CA GLY A 45 7.68 1.63 -5.59
C GLY A 45 9.19 1.42 -5.57
N CYS A 46 9.88 1.80 -4.50
CA CYS A 46 11.34 1.77 -4.41
C CYS A 46 11.83 1.81 -2.94
N PRO A 47 13.12 1.57 -2.67
CA PRO A 47 13.69 1.52 -1.31
C PRO A 47 13.67 2.84 -0.52
N LEU A 48 13.13 3.92 -1.08
CA LEU A 48 12.91 5.16 -0.34
C LEU A 48 11.74 5.08 0.64
N HIS A 49 10.87 4.07 0.47
CA HIS A 49 9.75 3.77 1.37
C HIS A 49 8.87 4.98 1.71
N CYS A 50 8.52 5.81 0.72
CA CYS A 50 7.75 7.03 0.93
C CYS A 50 6.38 6.76 1.55
N VAL A 51 5.74 5.64 1.20
CA VAL A 51 4.44 5.26 1.78
C VAL A 51 4.56 4.93 3.26
N SER A 52 5.50 4.06 3.61
CA SER A 52 5.80 3.74 5.00
C SER A 52 6.18 4.99 5.81
N GLY A 53 7.03 5.86 5.26
CA GLY A 53 7.41 7.13 5.87
C GLY A 53 6.22 8.05 6.16
N CYS A 54 5.34 8.27 5.17
CA CYS A 54 4.15 9.11 5.36
C CYS A 54 3.17 8.53 6.40
N LEU A 55 2.97 7.21 6.41
CA LEU A 55 2.13 6.56 7.43
C LEU A 55 2.74 6.72 8.83
N SER A 56 4.05 6.50 8.96
CA SER A 56 4.77 6.66 10.22
C SER A 56 4.67 8.09 10.78
N GLN A 57 4.83 9.11 9.93
CA GLN A 57 4.62 10.52 10.35
C GLN A 57 3.18 10.79 10.78
N ALA A 58 2.22 10.06 10.23
CA ALA A 58 0.83 10.11 10.65
C ALA A 58 0.53 9.23 11.89
N GLY A 59 1.52 8.57 12.50
CA GLY A 59 1.34 7.70 13.65
C GLY A 59 0.65 6.37 13.33
N VAL A 60 0.78 5.90 12.09
CA VAL A 60 0.13 4.69 11.59
C VAL A 60 1.20 3.73 11.06
N SER A 61 1.06 2.44 11.36
CA SER A 61 1.81 1.36 10.70
C SER A 61 0.88 0.57 9.78
N ALA A 62 1.39 0.12 8.65
CA ALA A 62 0.65 -0.77 7.77
C ALA A 62 0.70 -2.21 8.29
N ASP A 63 -0.39 -2.96 8.14
CA ASP A 63 -0.43 -4.40 8.45
C ASP A 63 0.46 -5.20 7.51
N ARG A 64 0.57 -4.74 6.26
CA ARG A 64 1.53 -5.26 5.29
C ARG A 64 2.17 -4.13 4.51
N HIS A 65 3.46 -4.25 4.29
CA HIS A 65 4.23 -3.32 3.48
C HIS A 65 4.98 -4.08 2.40
N LEU A 66 4.74 -3.71 1.14
CA LEU A 66 5.40 -4.29 -0.02
C LEU A 66 6.23 -3.21 -0.70
N THR A 67 7.49 -3.53 -0.98
CA THR A 67 8.35 -2.67 -1.80
C THR A 67 8.58 -3.35 -3.14
N LEU A 68 8.08 -2.74 -4.21
CA LEU A 68 8.10 -3.33 -5.57
C LEU A 68 9.50 -3.69 -6.05
N SER A 69 10.53 -2.95 -5.63
CA SER A 69 11.92 -3.29 -5.97
C SER A 69 12.39 -4.63 -5.42
N ASP A 70 11.80 -5.12 -4.33
CA ASP A 70 12.08 -6.45 -3.78
C ASP A 70 11.53 -7.56 -4.69
N PHE A 71 10.55 -7.22 -5.53
CA PHE A 71 9.99 -8.07 -6.58
C PHE A 71 10.71 -7.92 -7.94
N GLY A 72 11.87 -7.26 -7.96
CA GLY A 72 12.69 -7.06 -9.15
C GLY A 72 12.31 -5.83 -9.98
N VAL A 73 11.35 -5.02 -9.52
CA VAL A 73 10.93 -3.81 -10.24
C VAL A 73 12.02 -2.74 -10.17
N VAL A 74 12.56 -2.40 -11.34
CA VAL A 74 13.58 -1.36 -11.46
C VAL A 74 12.92 -0.02 -11.77
N LYS A 75 13.12 0.95 -10.87
CA LYS A 75 12.68 2.33 -11.11
C LYS A 75 13.54 2.98 -12.20
N ARG A 76 12.94 3.19 -13.37
CA ARG A 76 13.54 3.98 -14.45
C ARG A 76 13.01 5.41 -14.39
N LYS A 77 13.90 6.40 -14.27
CA LYS A 77 13.50 7.82 -14.23
C LYS A 77 13.00 8.25 -15.60
N HIS A 78 11.95 9.07 -15.64
CA HIS A 78 11.39 9.64 -16.89
C HIS A 78 10.87 8.60 -17.90
N HIS A 79 10.50 7.41 -17.43
CA HIS A 79 9.87 6.37 -18.23
C HIS A 79 8.62 5.85 -17.54
N ASP A 80 7.66 5.41 -18.34
CA ASP A 80 6.54 4.62 -17.86
C ASP A 80 7.03 3.23 -17.39
N PHE A 81 6.20 2.57 -16.57
CA PHE A 81 6.45 1.18 -16.20
C PHE A 81 6.08 0.24 -17.36
N ASP A 82 6.68 -0.96 -17.40
CA ASP A 82 6.33 -1.99 -18.38
C ASP A 82 4.99 -2.65 -18.00
N PRO A 83 3.93 -2.55 -18.83
CA PRO A 83 2.65 -3.17 -18.55
C PRO A 83 2.74 -4.71 -18.45
N ALA A 84 3.60 -5.35 -19.24
CA ALA A 84 3.76 -6.80 -19.21
C ALA A 84 4.48 -7.26 -17.93
N GLU A 85 5.38 -6.44 -17.38
CA GLU A 85 5.93 -6.66 -16.03
C GLU A 85 4.84 -6.51 -14.97
N ALA A 86 3.99 -5.48 -15.08
CA ALA A 86 2.88 -5.28 -14.16
C ALA A 86 1.91 -6.47 -14.14
N ASP A 87 1.53 -6.99 -15.32
CA ASP A 87 0.64 -8.15 -15.43
C ASP A 87 1.24 -9.41 -14.83
N ARG A 88 2.55 -9.65 -15.01
CA ARG A 88 3.25 -10.80 -14.41
C ARG A 88 3.31 -10.71 -12.89
N LEU A 89 3.43 -9.51 -12.33
CA LEU A 89 3.54 -9.32 -10.89
C LEU A 89 2.19 -9.24 -10.17
N TYR A 90 1.13 -8.85 -10.89
CA TYR A 90 -0.18 -8.61 -10.28
C TYR A 90 -0.74 -9.78 -9.45
N PRO A 91 -0.64 -11.06 -9.87
CA PRO A 91 -1.11 -12.18 -9.05
C PRO A 91 -0.49 -12.20 -7.65
N ARG A 92 0.80 -11.85 -7.51
CA ARG A 92 1.44 -11.78 -6.18
C ARG A 92 0.86 -10.68 -5.31
N LEU A 93 0.45 -9.55 -5.89
CA LEU A 93 -0.22 -8.48 -5.14
C LEU A 93 -1.62 -8.89 -4.70
N VAL A 94 -2.31 -9.67 -5.52
CA VAL A 94 -3.61 -10.27 -5.15
C VAL A 94 -3.44 -11.22 -3.97
N ASP A 95 -2.44 -12.11 -4.01
CA ASP A 95 -2.17 -13.06 -2.92
C ASP A 95 -1.90 -12.34 -1.60
N GLU A 96 -1.09 -11.28 -1.60
CA GLU A 96 -0.81 -10.47 -0.40
C GLU A 96 -2.06 -9.74 0.11
N ALA A 97 -2.90 -9.22 -0.78
CA ALA A 97 -4.15 -8.55 -0.41
C ALA A 97 -5.18 -9.54 0.18
N VAL A 98 -5.31 -10.74 -0.40
CA VAL A 98 -6.21 -11.79 0.08
C VAL A 98 -5.72 -12.37 1.41
N ALA A 99 -4.40 -12.56 1.58
CA ALA A 99 -3.83 -13.03 2.84
C ALA A 99 -4.16 -12.09 4.01
N LEU A 100 -4.21 -10.77 3.76
CA LEU A 100 -4.58 -9.78 4.76
C LEU A 100 -6.06 -9.81 5.17
N THR A 101 -6.97 -10.19 4.27
CA THR A 101 -8.40 -10.30 4.60
C THR A 101 -8.73 -11.62 5.31
N ALA A 102 -7.92 -12.65 5.11
CA ALA A 102 -8.05 -13.94 5.78
C ALA A 102 -7.41 -13.97 7.18
N ALA A 103 -6.49 -13.05 7.48
CA ALA A 103 -5.85 -12.97 8.79
C ALA A 103 -6.79 -12.32 9.83
N PRO A 104 -6.89 -12.84 11.07
CA PRO A 104 -7.59 -12.12 12.14
C PRO A 104 -6.89 -10.78 12.38
N PRO A 105 -7.63 -9.69 12.68
CA PRO A 105 -7.02 -8.39 12.90
C PRO A 105 -6.00 -8.47 14.05
N PRO A 106 -4.83 -7.81 13.93
CA PRO A 106 -3.87 -7.77 15.02
C PRO A 106 -4.56 -7.16 16.25
N GLY A 107 -4.53 -7.92 17.34
CA GLY A 107 -5.26 -7.62 18.57
C GLY A 107 -4.98 -6.20 19.06
N THR A 108 -6.05 -5.48 19.38
CA THR A 108 -6.01 -4.27 20.19
C THR A 108 -5.33 -4.61 21.51
N THR A 109 -4.06 -4.26 21.68
CA THR A 109 -3.49 -4.11 23.01
C THR A 109 -4.16 -2.91 23.64
N GLY A 110 -5.27 -3.17 24.34
CA GLY A 110 -5.71 -2.30 25.42
C GLY A 110 -4.61 -2.32 26.47
N ASP A 111 -4.11 -1.13 26.82
CA ASP A 111 -3.28 -0.92 27.99
C ASP A 111 -4.11 -0.05 28.93
N ASP A 112 -4.31 -0.58 30.14
CA ASP A 112 -5.06 -0.01 31.27
C ASP A 112 -4.44 1.29 31.81
#